data_AF-V3Z215-F1
#
_entry.id   AF-V3Z215-F1
#
_cell.length_a   1.000
_cell.length_b   1.000
_cell.length_c   1.000
_cell.angle_alpha   90.00
_cell.angle_beta   90.00
_cell.angle_gamma   90.00
#
_symmetry.space_group_name_H-M   'P 1'
#
loop_
_entity.id
_entity.type
_entity.pdbx_description
1 polymer ?
#
loop_
_entity_poly.entity_id
_entity_poly.type
_entity_poly.pdbx_seq_one_letter_code
_entity_poly.pdbx_strand_id
1 'polypeptide(L)'
;MADCGESQKQGQAFAIIRYEGASEEQPSASSNYLDSKRGGMLLNPWNEKATETKLPVTKLNALIEDFDGMDGTPDKKFYVTFDFNKLDNFHFNHPELYPLQSINKNKHLYSPQMNGISNHLPSSPPLTQFDDVSEEMYCNVDTVKNKNCSREFCQCVHRLVVDLNDVVEIILIDEGVTFNANHPTHLHGHTFRVVGMGKEMYCNVDTVKNKNCSREFCQCVHRLVVDLNDVVEIILIDEGVTFNANHPTHLHGHTFRVVGMGKLNVSTSLEEVMRLDREGLIERKLSKAVAKDTVTVPDGGYTVIRFHANNPGMWFFHCHIEFHVEIGMGLLIQVGSKDDMPKRPKGFPTCGIILG
;
A
#
# COMPACT_ATOMS: atom_id res chain seq x y z
N MET A 1 29.27 -13.08 5.30
CA MET A 1 30.45 -12.40 4.76
C MET A 1 30.81 -13.03 3.43
N ALA A 2 30.76 -12.25 2.35
CA ALA A 2 31.50 -12.53 1.13
C ALA A 2 32.20 -11.20 0.79
N ASP A 3 33.53 -11.18 0.87
CA ASP A 3 34.31 -10.03 0.43
C ASP A 3 34.22 -9.96 -1.09
N CYS A 4 33.50 -8.96 -1.60
CA CYS A 4 33.38 -8.67 -3.03
C CYS A 4 34.69 -8.10 -3.58
N GLY A 5 35.75 -8.92 -3.68
CA GLY A 5 36.92 -8.62 -4.51
C GLY A 5 36.59 -8.75 -5.99
N GLU A 6 37.34 -8.08 -6.87
CA GLU A 6 37.14 -8.15 -8.33
C GLU A 6 37.19 -9.58 -8.91
N SER A 7 37.75 -10.54 -8.16
CA SER A 7 37.84 -11.96 -8.49
C SER A 7 36.64 -12.81 -8.06
N GLN A 8 35.70 -12.28 -7.26
CA GLN A 8 34.53 -13.03 -6.74
C GLN A 8 33.20 -12.48 -7.29
N LYS A 9 33.08 -12.35 -8.62
CA LYS A 9 31.86 -11.85 -9.28
C LYS A 9 30.78 -12.92 -9.52
N GLN A 10 31.06 -14.18 -9.20
CA GLN A 10 30.17 -15.31 -9.48
C GLN A 10 30.17 -16.29 -8.31
N GLY A 11 29.01 -16.53 -7.73
CA GLY A 11 28.79 -17.52 -6.67
C GLY A 11 27.61 -18.41 -7.04
N GLN A 12 27.69 -19.69 -6.72
CA GLN A 12 26.60 -20.65 -6.92
C GLN A 12 26.55 -21.61 -5.73
N ALA A 13 25.34 -21.97 -5.32
CA ALA A 13 25.09 -22.98 -4.30
C ALA A 13 24.20 -24.08 -4.90
N PHE A 14 24.52 -25.33 -4.61
CA PHE A 14 23.76 -26.49 -5.06
C PHE A 14 23.27 -27.30 -3.87
N ALA A 15 22.09 -27.90 -4.04
CA ALA A 15 21.57 -28.93 -3.14
C ALA A 15 21.07 -30.09 -4.00
N ILE A 16 21.40 -31.31 -3.59
CA ILE A 16 20.79 -32.53 -4.14
C ILE A 16 19.65 -32.89 -3.20
N ILE A 17 18.43 -32.85 -3.70
CA ILE A 17 17.25 -33.32 -2.97
C ILE A 17 17.02 -34.78 -3.35
N ARG A 18 17.15 -35.69 -2.38
CA ARG A 18 16.74 -37.10 -2.53
C ARG A 18 15.43 -37.31 -1.78
N TYR A 19 14.48 -37.93 -2.45
CA TYR A 19 13.18 -38.32 -1.90
C TYR A 19 13.05 -39.85 -1.95
N GLU A 20 12.08 -40.39 -1.23
CA GLU A 20 11.83 -41.84 -1.20
C GLU A 20 11.56 -42.38 -2.61
N GLY A 21 12.35 -43.37 -3.04
CA GLY A 21 12.32 -43.92 -4.40
C GLY A 21 13.23 -43.21 -5.42
N ALA A 22 13.93 -42.14 -5.05
CA ALA A 22 14.92 -41.51 -5.91
C ALA A 22 16.19 -42.37 -6.06
N SER A 23 16.89 -42.22 -7.20
CA SER A 23 18.18 -42.89 -7.43
C SER A 23 19.25 -42.43 -6.43
N GLU A 24 20.09 -43.37 -5.99
CA GLU A 24 21.27 -43.07 -5.17
C GLU A 24 22.40 -42.43 -5.99
N GLU A 25 22.38 -42.59 -7.31
CA GLU A 25 23.38 -42.02 -8.20
C GLU A 25 23.29 -40.48 -8.20
N GLN A 26 24.44 -39.82 -8.07
CA GLN A 26 24.48 -38.36 -8.16
C GLN A 26 24.22 -37.91 -9.61
N PRO A 27 23.52 -36.76 -9.80
CA PRO A 27 23.31 -36.20 -11.13
C PRO A 27 24.66 -35.93 -11.83
N SER A 28 24.82 -36.41 -13.06
CA SER A 28 26.06 -36.28 -13.84
C SER A 28 26.19 -34.96 -14.61
N ALA A 29 25.14 -34.11 -14.62
CA ALA A 29 25.14 -32.86 -15.35
C ALA A 29 26.08 -31.82 -14.71
N SER A 30 26.95 -31.20 -15.52
CA SER A 30 27.82 -30.12 -15.04
C SER A 30 27.00 -28.88 -14.72
N SER A 31 27.06 -28.41 -13.47
CA SER A 31 26.35 -27.22 -13.04
C SER A 31 27.32 -26.04 -12.95
N ASN A 32 27.36 -25.21 -14.00
CA ASN A 32 28.11 -23.96 -14.01
C ASN A 32 27.14 -22.75 -13.97
N TYR A 33 27.67 -21.57 -13.67
CA TYR A 33 26.89 -20.33 -13.57
C TYR A 33 26.14 -19.97 -14.87
N LEU A 34 26.63 -20.43 -16.03
CA LEU A 34 26.05 -20.14 -17.34
C LEU A 34 24.91 -21.10 -17.72
N ASP A 35 24.88 -22.30 -17.13
CA ASP A 35 23.89 -23.36 -17.35
C ASP A 35 22.71 -23.27 -16.37
N SER A 36 22.20 -22.06 -16.15
CA SER A 36 21.02 -21.80 -15.29
C SER A 36 19.69 -22.22 -15.94
N LYS A 37 19.69 -22.50 -17.25
CA LYS A 37 18.49 -22.96 -17.97
C LYS A 37 18.30 -24.46 -17.77
N ARG A 38 17.58 -24.81 -16.70
CA ARG A 38 17.10 -26.18 -16.51
C ARG A 38 16.02 -26.50 -17.55
N GLY A 39 16.18 -27.62 -18.27
CA GLY A 39 15.07 -28.22 -19.00
C GLY A 39 14.10 -28.87 -18.01
N GLY A 40 12.78 -28.71 -18.21
CA GLY A 40 11.74 -29.27 -17.35
C GLY A 40 10.71 -28.24 -16.90
N MET A 41 9.98 -28.57 -15.83
CA MET A 41 8.98 -27.69 -15.22
C MET A 41 9.67 -26.52 -14.50
N LEU A 42 9.34 -25.30 -14.89
CA LEU A 42 9.80 -24.06 -14.29
C LEU A 42 8.69 -23.50 -13.40
N LEU A 43 8.89 -23.55 -12.08
CA LEU A 43 7.97 -22.97 -11.11
C LEU A 43 8.18 -21.46 -11.00
N ASN A 44 7.08 -20.71 -10.98
CA ASN A 44 7.02 -19.25 -10.87
C ASN A 44 7.92 -18.47 -11.86
N PRO A 45 7.73 -18.65 -13.18
CA PRO A 45 8.52 -17.94 -14.18
C PRO A 45 8.26 -16.43 -14.11
N TRP A 46 9.33 -15.63 -14.23
CA TRP A 46 9.23 -14.17 -14.15
C TRP A 46 8.55 -13.58 -15.39
N ASN A 47 7.38 -12.94 -15.21
CA ASN A 47 6.62 -12.28 -16.28
C ASN A 47 6.29 -13.18 -17.49
N GLU A 48 6.14 -14.49 -17.27
CA GLU A 48 5.75 -15.41 -18.33
C GLU A 48 4.38 -16.05 -18.06
N LYS A 49 3.66 -16.33 -19.14
CA LYS A 49 2.38 -17.04 -19.08
C LYS A 49 2.61 -18.51 -18.72
N ALA A 50 1.64 -19.10 -18.02
CA ALA A 50 1.62 -20.53 -17.74
C ALA A 50 1.65 -21.37 -19.03
N THR A 51 2.47 -22.41 -19.05
CA THR A 51 2.56 -23.44 -20.11
C THR A 51 2.73 -24.83 -19.47
N GLU A 52 2.77 -25.90 -20.27
CA GLU A 52 3.02 -27.28 -19.80
C GLU A 52 4.33 -27.44 -19.02
N THR A 53 5.30 -26.55 -19.26
CA THR A 53 6.62 -26.56 -18.63
C THR A 53 6.87 -25.33 -17.76
N LYS A 54 5.86 -24.48 -17.56
CA LYS A 54 5.99 -23.23 -16.80
C LYS A 54 4.75 -23.04 -15.94
N LEU A 55 4.90 -23.14 -14.62
CA LEU A 55 3.79 -23.13 -13.69
C LEU A 55 3.93 -21.96 -12.71
N PRO A 56 3.21 -20.84 -12.91
CA PRO A 56 3.13 -19.75 -11.95
C PRO A 56 2.63 -20.24 -10.58
N VAL A 57 3.11 -19.63 -9.50
CA VAL A 57 2.66 -19.98 -8.13
C VAL A 57 1.14 -19.86 -7.98
N THR A 58 0.51 -18.95 -8.71
CA THR A 58 -0.96 -18.76 -8.72
C THR A 58 -1.74 -19.92 -9.35
N LYS A 59 -1.07 -20.88 -10.00
CA LYS A 59 -1.68 -22.09 -10.59
C LYS A 59 -1.38 -23.34 -9.78
N LEU A 60 -0.70 -23.23 -8.63
CA LEU A 60 -0.51 -24.33 -7.70
C LEU A 60 -1.80 -24.54 -6.91
N ASN A 61 -2.27 -25.79 -6.87
CA ASN A 61 -3.37 -26.19 -6.00
C ASN A 61 -2.77 -26.83 -4.74
N ALA A 62 -3.29 -26.43 -3.58
CA ALA A 62 -3.03 -27.17 -2.36
C ALA A 62 -3.64 -28.58 -2.48
N LEU A 63 -3.00 -29.57 -1.84
CA LEU A 63 -3.54 -30.94 -1.76
C LEU A 63 -4.74 -31.05 -0.81
N ILE A 64 -4.94 -30.03 0.03
CA ILE A 64 -5.99 -29.93 1.03
C ILE A 64 -6.92 -28.81 0.60
N GLU A 65 -8.23 -29.02 0.72
CA GLU A 65 -9.24 -27.98 0.44
C GLU A 65 -9.11 -26.81 1.42
N ASP A 66 -9.43 -25.60 0.96
CA ASP A 66 -9.45 -24.42 1.81
C ASP A 66 -10.48 -24.60 2.93
N PHE A 67 -10.09 -24.28 4.16
CA PHE A 67 -10.97 -24.33 5.31
C PHE A 67 -11.97 -23.16 5.30
N ASP A 68 -13.26 -23.44 5.19
CA ASP A 68 -14.30 -22.40 5.11
C ASP A 68 -14.75 -21.83 6.47
N GLY A 69 -14.30 -22.39 7.60
CA GLY A 69 -14.68 -21.95 8.95
C GLY A 69 -14.00 -20.68 9.46
N MET A 70 -13.47 -19.83 8.58
CA MET A 70 -12.75 -18.60 8.95
C MET A 70 -13.65 -17.42 9.34
N ASP A 71 -14.98 -17.57 9.28
CA ASP A 71 -15.94 -16.49 9.52
C ASP A 71 -16.24 -16.22 11.01
N GLY A 72 -15.56 -16.95 11.91
CA GLY A 72 -15.76 -16.90 13.37
C GLY A 72 -14.81 -15.96 14.13
N THR A 73 -14.85 -16.03 15.46
CA THR A 73 -13.82 -15.38 16.30
C THR A 73 -12.52 -16.19 16.20
N PRO A 74 -11.36 -15.56 15.99
CA PRO A 74 -10.10 -16.29 15.91
C PRO A 74 -9.72 -16.91 17.26
N ASP A 75 -9.18 -18.12 17.24
CA ASP A 75 -8.66 -18.82 18.41
C ASP A 75 -7.39 -18.13 18.95
N LYS A 76 -6.56 -17.59 18.05
CA LYS A 76 -5.37 -16.80 18.40
C LYS A 76 -5.36 -15.50 17.63
N LYS A 77 -4.91 -14.44 18.30
CA LYS A 77 -4.74 -13.11 17.70
C LYS A 77 -3.34 -12.59 17.98
N PHE A 78 -2.60 -12.27 16.92
CA PHE A 78 -1.25 -11.72 17.01
C PHE A 78 -1.20 -10.31 16.44
N TYR A 79 -0.50 -9.43 17.16
CA TYR A 79 -0.16 -8.10 16.68
C TYR A 79 1.31 -8.14 16.26
N VAL A 80 1.57 -7.82 15.00
CA VAL A 80 2.92 -7.75 14.45
C VAL A 80 3.13 -6.34 13.94
N THR A 81 3.96 -5.58 14.63
CA THR A 81 4.39 -4.26 14.22
C THR A 81 5.62 -4.36 13.33
N PHE A 82 5.77 -3.44 12.39
CA PHE A 82 6.91 -3.35 11.49
C PHE A 82 7.39 -1.92 11.43
N ASP A 83 8.70 -1.74 11.51
CA ASP A 83 9.34 -0.46 11.23
C ASP A 83 10.85 -0.64 11.02
N PHE A 84 11.52 0.46 10.74
CA PHE A 84 12.96 0.56 10.62
C PHE A 84 13.50 1.42 11.75
N ASN A 85 14.05 0.79 12.78
CA ASN A 85 14.51 1.51 13.95
C ASN A 85 15.96 1.96 13.81
N LYS A 86 16.24 3.14 14.39
CA LYS A 86 17.57 3.74 14.41
C LYS A 86 18.41 3.16 15.54
N LEU A 87 18.92 1.96 15.33
CA LEU A 87 19.67 1.19 16.33
C LEU A 87 21.08 0.87 15.83
N ASP A 88 22.04 0.86 16.75
CA ASP A 88 23.38 0.31 16.50
C ASP A 88 23.27 -1.21 16.35
N ASN A 89 23.24 -1.66 15.10
CA ASN A 89 23.18 -3.07 14.75
C ASN A 89 24.58 -3.67 14.76
N PHE A 90 24.89 -4.60 15.65
CA PHE A 90 26.24 -5.16 15.80
C PHE A 90 26.82 -5.78 14.51
N HIS A 91 25.99 -6.13 13.53
CA HIS A 91 26.45 -6.67 12.24
C HIS A 91 26.88 -5.60 11.23
N PHE A 92 26.38 -4.36 11.35
CA PHE A 92 26.58 -3.29 10.35
C PHE A 92 27.04 -1.95 10.93
N ASN A 93 26.81 -1.71 12.23
CA ASN A 93 27.10 -0.50 12.98
C ASN A 93 27.49 -0.87 14.42
N HIS A 94 28.73 -1.35 14.63
CA HIS A 94 29.19 -1.73 15.96
C HIS A 94 29.30 -0.48 16.86
N PRO A 95 28.63 -0.45 18.02
CA PRO A 95 28.47 0.77 18.83
C PRO A 95 29.80 1.35 19.32
N GLU A 96 30.82 0.51 19.52
CA GLU A 96 32.14 0.96 20.00
C GLU A 96 33.12 1.33 18.87
N LEU A 97 32.97 0.74 17.68
CA LEU A 97 33.96 0.88 16.61
C LEU A 97 33.52 1.89 15.55
N TYR A 98 32.25 1.84 15.16
CA TYR A 98 31.66 2.70 14.14
C TYR A 98 30.16 2.89 14.41
N PRO A 99 29.82 3.59 15.51
CA PRO A 99 28.44 3.82 15.88
C PRO A 99 27.71 4.64 14.82
N LEU A 100 26.40 4.39 14.69
CA LEU A 100 25.54 5.01 13.71
C LEU A 100 25.51 6.53 13.83
N GLN A 101 25.67 7.08 15.05
CA GLN A 101 25.72 8.54 15.26
C GLN A 101 27.00 9.18 14.68
N SER A 102 28.06 8.41 14.48
CA SER A 102 29.30 8.87 13.82
C SER A 102 29.18 8.93 12.29
N ILE A 103 28.10 8.40 11.72
CA ILE A 103 27.83 8.42 10.28
C ILE A 103 26.91 9.61 9.96
N ASN A 104 27.11 10.24 8.80
CA ASN A 104 26.21 11.30 8.32
C ASN A 104 24.77 10.78 8.24
N LYS A 105 23.80 11.58 8.71
CA LYS A 105 22.36 11.24 8.75
C LYS A 105 21.82 10.69 7.44
N ASN A 106 22.29 11.20 6.30
CA ASN A 106 21.84 10.76 4.97
C ASN A 106 22.37 9.37 4.56
N LYS A 107 23.21 8.75 5.39
CA LYS A 107 23.80 7.42 5.17
C LYS A 107 23.49 6.46 6.33
N HIS A 108 22.50 6.77 7.16
CA HIS A 108 22.08 5.87 8.24
C HIS A 108 21.41 4.64 7.64
N LEU A 109 21.93 3.46 8.01
CA LEU A 109 21.28 2.18 7.74
C LEU A 109 20.37 1.86 8.92
N TYR A 110 19.07 1.91 8.69
CA TYR A 110 18.09 1.58 9.74
C TYR A 110 17.88 0.06 9.82
N SER A 111 17.61 -0.43 11.03
CA SER A 111 17.40 -1.86 11.26
C SER A 111 15.93 -2.22 11.07
N PRO A 112 15.57 -3.04 10.06
CA PRO A 112 14.20 -3.55 9.93
C PRO A 112 13.89 -4.50 11.08
N GLN A 113 12.73 -4.32 11.69
CA GLN A 113 12.30 -5.08 12.85
C GLN A 113 10.82 -5.43 12.78
N MET A 114 10.49 -6.61 13.32
CA MET A 114 9.11 -6.99 13.61
C MET A 114 8.92 -7.03 15.12
N ASN A 115 7.96 -6.29 15.66
CA ASN A 115 7.78 -6.11 17.11
C ASN A 115 9.07 -5.67 17.83
N GLY A 116 9.89 -4.83 17.20
CA GLY A 116 11.19 -4.39 17.73
C GLY A 116 12.29 -5.46 17.72
N ILE A 117 12.09 -6.60 17.07
CA ILE A 117 13.04 -7.72 17.00
C ILE A 117 13.54 -7.89 15.56
N SER A 118 14.86 -7.92 15.37
CA SER A 118 15.46 -8.27 14.08
C SER A 118 15.57 -9.78 13.92
N ASN A 119 15.24 -10.29 12.72
CA ASN A 119 15.31 -11.72 12.46
C ASN A 119 16.77 -12.21 12.39
N HIS A 120 17.07 -13.30 13.10
CA HIS A 120 18.33 -14.02 13.03
C HIS A 120 18.06 -15.47 12.65
N LEU A 121 18.29 -15.82 11.37
CA LEU A 121 18.00 -17.16 10.87
C LEU A 121 18.89 -18.22 11.55
N PRO A 122 18.33 -19.40 11.88
CA PRO A 122 19.10 -20.48 12.46
C PRO A 122 19.97 -21.18 11.40
N SER A 123 20.96 -21.95 11.86
CA SER A 123 21.88 -22.68 10.96
C SER A 123 21.23 -23.84 10.20
N SER A 124 20.10 -24.36 10.70
CA SER A 124 19.33 -25.45 10.09
C SER A 124 17.87 -25.03 9.87
N PRO A 125 17.21 -25.45 8.76
CA PRO A 125 15.79 -25.16 8.53
C PRO A 125 14.88 -25.76 9.62
N PRO A 126 14.11 -24.94 10.37
CA PRO A 126 13.27 -25.42 11.46
C PRO A 126 12.16 -26.40 11.03
N LEU A 127 11.70 -26.31 9.78
CA LEU A 127 10.61 -27.17 9.28
C LEU A 127 11.02 -28.64 9.19
N THR A 128 12.27 -28.91 8.79
CA THR A 128 12.76 -30.27 8.52
C THR A 128 13.77 -30.75 9.55
N GLN A 129 14.43 -29.83 10.28
CA GLN A 129 15.40 -30.14 11.33
C GLN A 129 15.10 -29.32 12.57
N PHE A 130 13.88 -29.50 13.09
CA PHE A 130 13.39 -28.74 14.24
C PHE A 130 14.33 -28.87 15.46
N ASP A 131 14.77 -30.11 15.75
CA ASP A 131 15.61 -30.43 16.91
C ASP A 131 17.05 -29.90 16.81
N ASP A 132 17.50 -29.49 15.62
CA ASP A 132 18.83 -28.89 15.42
C ASP A 132 18.88 -27.42 15.86
N VAL A 133 17.73 -26.80 16.12
CA VAL A 133 17.60 -25.38 16.47
C VAL A 133 17.32 -25.27 17.97
N SER A 134 18.34 -24.86 18.74
CA SER A 134 18.21 -24.62 20.19
C SER A 134 17.03 -23.69 20.52
N GLU A 135 16.26 -24.05 21.54
CA GLU A 135 15.13 -23.27 22.03
C GLU A 135 15.51 -21.83 22.44
N GLU A 136 16.77 -21.62 22.87
CA GLU A 136 17.29 -20.30 23.24
C GLU A 136 17.41 -19.33 22.04
N MET A 137 17.42 -19.85 20.81
CA MET A 137 17.44 -19.01 19.61
C MET A 137 16.06 -18.42 19.29
N TYR A 138 14.98 -18.99 19.82
CA TYR A 138 13.64 -18.49 19.59
C TYR A 138 13.28 -17.39 20.58
N CYS A 139 12.60 -16.37 20.10
CA CYS A 139 12.02 -15.36 20.97
C CYS A 139 10.75 -14.75 20.36
N ASN A 140 10.03 -13.99 21.18
CA ASN A 140 8.88 -13.17 20.84
C ASN A 140 8.78 -11.99 21.83
N VAL A 141 7.77 -11.14 21.65
CA VAL A 141 7.53 -9.95 22.48
C VAL A 141 7.54 -10.25 23.98
N ASP A 142 6.89 -11.34 24.39
CA ASP A 142 6.78 -11.70 25.80
C ASP A 142 8.12 -12.13 26.39
N THR A 143 8.92 -12.86 25.62
CA THR A 143 10.25 -13.33 26.06
C THR A 143 11.28 -12.20 26.10
N VAL A 144 11.13 -11.14 25.29
CA VAL A 144 12.06 -10.00 25.26
C VAL A 144 11.58 -8.79 26.04
N LYS A 145 10.44 -8.87 26.74
CA LYS A 145 9.85 -7.74 27.50
C LYS A 145 10.79 -7.07 28.52
N ASN A 146 11.75 -7.82 29.05
CA ASN A 146 12.74 -7.32 30.00
C ASN A 146 13.96 -6.68 29.32
N LYS A 147 14.04 -6.75 27.99
CA LYS A 147 15.07 -6.11 27.16
C LYS A 147 14.50 -4.84 26.56
N ASN A 148 15.35 -3.83 26.37
CA ASN A 148 14.91 -2.57 25.77
C ASN A 148 15.03 -2.60 24.24
N CYS A 149 14.30 -3.51 23.58
CA CYS A 149 14.39 -3.71 22.13
C CYS A 149 13.98 -2.48 21.28
N SER A 150 13.40 -1.46 21.90
CA SER A 150 13.11 -0.16 21.28
C SER A 150 14.35 0.74 21.12
N ARG A 151 15.40 0.51 21.92
CA ARG A 151 16.65 1.30 21.94
C ARG A 151 17.91 0.46 21.82
N GLU A 152 17.81 -0.82 22.07
CA GLU A 152 18.90 -1.79 22.00
C GLU A 152 18.62 -2.79 20.89
N PHE A 153 19.69 -3.27 20.23
CA PHE A 153 19.56 -4.24 19.17
C PHE A 153 19.18 -5.62 19.72
N CYS A 154 17.94 -6.03 19.48
CA CYS A 154 17.45 -7.38 19.75
C CYS A 154 17.39 -8.20 18.47
N GLN A 155 17.91 -9.43 18.52
CA GLN A 155 17.81 -10.39 17.43
C GLN A 155 17.52 -11.80 17.94
N CYS A 156 16.70 -12.55 17.19
CA CYS A 156 16.42 -13.95 17.43
C CYS A 156 15.64 -14.54 16.24
N VAL A 157 15.34 -15.83 16.28
CA VAL A 157 14.30 -16.43 15.43
C VAL A 157 12.94 -16.08 16.03
N HIS A 158 12.21 -15.15 15.42
CA HIS A 158 10.91 -14.73 15.97
C HIS A 158 9.88 -15.86 15.80
N ARG A 159 9.37 -16.41 16.91
CA ARG A 159 8.44 -17.54 16.92
C ARG A 159 7.13 -17.19 17.61
N LEU A 160 6.04 -17.31 16.85
CA LEU A 160 4.67 -17.31 17.36
C LEU A 160 4.18 -18.76 17.39
N VAL A 161 3.63 -19.19 18.52
CA VAL A 161 3.19 -20.57 18.72
C VAL A 161 1.67 -20.63 18.60
N VAL A 162 1.18 -21.59 17.81
CA VAL A 162 -0.24 -21.84 17.55
C VAL A 162 -0.50 -23.34 17.70
N ASP A 163 -1.71 -23.68 18.11
CA ASP A 163 -2.15 -25.06 18.23
C ASP A 163 -2.69 -25.56 16.88
N LEU A 164 -2.70 -26.88 16.69
CA LEU A 164 -3.21 -27.47 15.45
C LEU A 164 -4.70 -27.15 15.30
N ASN A 165 -5.08 -26.65 14.12
CA ASN A 165 -6.44 -26.20 13.75
C ASN A 165 -6.88 -24.86 14.36
N ASP A 166 -6.00 -24.09 15.00
CA ASP A 166 -6.34 -22.73 15.41
C ASP A 166 -6.71 -21.86 14.19
N VAL A 167 -7.79 -21.10 14.29
CA VAL A 167 -8.07 -19.95 13.44
C VAL A 167 -7.23 -18.78 13.94
N VAL A 168 -6.24 -18.37 13.13
CA VAL A 168 -5.27 -17.35 13.52
C VAL A 168 -5.54 -16.03 12.81
N GLU A 169 -5.73 -14.96 13.58
CA GLU A 169 -5.79 -13.60 13.05
C GLU A 169 -4.47 -12.87 13.32
N ILE A 170 -3.84 -12.34 12.27
CA ILE A 170 -2.62 -11.54 12.37
C ILE A 170 -2.95 -10.10 11.98
N ILE A 171 -2.76 -9.16 12.91
CA ILE A 171 -2.88 -7.73 12.68
C ILE A 171 -1.49 -7.18 12.40
N LEU A 172 -1.27 -6.80 11.14
CA LEU A 172 -0.03 -6.17 10.69
C LEU A 172 -0.13 -4.66 10.87
N ILE A 173 0.83 -4.06 11.58
CA ILE A 173 0.84 -2.63 11.92
C ILE A 173 2.15 -2.03 11.45
N ASP A 174 2.09 -1.08 10.53
CA ASP A 174 3.23 -0.21 10.23
C ASP A 174 3.23 0.95 11.22
N GLU A 175 4.28 1.06 12.05
CA GLU A 175 4.37 2.10 13.08
C GLU A 175 4.74 3.47 12.47
N GLY A 176 5.29 3.50 11.26
CA GLY A 176 5.56 4.71 10.49
C GLY A 176 6.53 5.70 11.15
N VAL A 177 7.39 5.24 12.06
CA VAL A 177 8.31 6.04 12.88
C VAL A 177 9.44 6.64 12.05
N THR A 178 9.95 5.91 11.05
CA THR A 178 11.19 6.33 10.35
C THR A 178 10.99 6.69 8.88
N PHE A 179 10.22 5.91 8.11
CA PHE A 179 9.90 6.22 6.72
C PHE A 179 8.64 5.54 6.21
N ASN A 180 7.95 6.18 5.26
CA ASN A 180 6.74 5.67 4.65
C ASN A 180 7.10 4.66 3.54
N ALA A 181 7.21 3.38 3.89
CA ALA A 181 7.47 2.29 2.95
C ALA A 181 6.30 1.29 2.93
N ASN A 182 6.00 0.74 1.76
CA ASN A 182 5.09 -0.39 1.66
C ASN A 182 5.82 -1.67 2.05
N HIS A 183 5.19 -2.49 2.89
CA HIS A 183 5.72 -3.77 3.35
C HIS A 183 4.94 -4.93 2.71
N PRO A 184 5.28 -5.37 1.48
CA PRO A 184 4.66 -6.56 0.91
C PRO A 184 5.04 -7.78 1.76
N THR A 185 4.03 -8.54 2.16
CA THR A 185 4.20 -9.76 2.96
C THR A 185 3.57 -10.95 2.26
N HIS A 186 4.12 -12.13 2.48
CA HIS A 186 3.59 -13.40 2.00
C HIS A 186 3.73 -14.44 3.11
N LEU A 187 2.78 -15.38 3.16
CA LEU A 187 2.74 -16.48 4.12
C LEU A 187 3.01 -17.81 3.41
N HIS A 188 3.96 -18.57 3.93
CA HIS A 188 4.26 -19.91 3.45
C HIS A 188 3.42 -20.95 4.21
N GLY A 189 3.04 -22.04 3.54
CA GLY A 189 2.37 -23.19 4.14
C GLY A 189 0.85 -23.12 4.22
N HIS A 190 0.25 -21.93 4.19
CA HIS A 190 -1.21 -21.74 4.25
C HIS A 190 -1.70 -20.64 3.29
N THR A 191 -2.95 -20.77 2.84
CA THR A 191 -3.72 -19.66 2.26
C THR A 191 -4.20 -18.75 3.39
N PHE A 192 -4.34 -17.44 3.12
CA PHE A 192 -4.89 -16.49 4.09
C PHE A 192 -5.87 -15.55 3.41
N ARG A 193 -6.82 -15.03 4.18
CA ARG A 193 -7.79 -14.02 3.75
C ARG A 193 -7.46 -12.69 4.42
N VAL A 194 -7.47 -11.60 3.66
CA VAL A 194 -7.40 -10.24 4.24
C VAL A 194 -8.81 -9.85 4.69
N VAL A 195 -9.06 -9.97 6.00
CA VAL A 195 -10.39 -9.73 6.61
C VAL A 195 -10.65 -8.27 6.98
N GLY A 196 -9.59 -7.46 7.03
CA GLY A 196 -9.67 -6.03 7.30
C GLY A 196 -8.33 -5.35 7.02
N MET A 197 -8.38 -4.08 6.63
CA MET A 197 -7.19 -3.25 6.41
C MET A 197 -7.44 -1.87 7.00
N GLY A 198 -6.61 -1.50 7.99
CA GLY A 198 -6.73 -0.23 8.69
C GLY A 198 -5.86 0.85 8.07
N LYS A 199 -6.49 1.85 7.45
CA LYS A 199 -5.96 3.22 7.36
C LYS A 199 -7.17 4.13 7.18
N GLU A 200 -7.14 5.34 7.73
CA GLU A 200 -8.06 6.39 7.31
C GLU A 200 -7.80 6.65 5.81
N MET A 201 -8.48 5.87 4.97
CA MET A 201 -8.31 5.87 3.52
C MET A 201 -8.73 7.24 2.96
N TYR A 202 -9.65 7.90 3.68
CA TYR A 202 -10.21 9.17 3.31
C TYR A 202 -9.47 10.34 3.95
N CYS A 203 -9.22 11.36 3.14
CA CYS A 203 -8.68 12.63 3.59
C CYS A 203 -9.45 13.78 2.95
N ASN A 204 -9.30 14.97 3.50
CA ASN A 204 -9.64 16.25 2.90
C ASN A 204 -8.63 17.32 3.35
N VAL A 205 -8.83 18.55 2.88
CA VAL A 205 -7.98 19.71 3.23
C VAL A 205 -7.81 19.87 4.74
N ASP A 206 -8.87 19.67 5.53
CA ASP A 206 -8.83 19.81 6.99
C ASP A 206 -8.01 18.71 7.67
N THR A 207 -8.08 17.48 7.16
CA THR A 207 -7.31 16.34 7.72
C THR A 207 -5.82 16.40 7.36
N VAL A 208 -5.46 17.05 6.25
CA VAL A 208 -4.07 17.16 5.80
C VAL A 208 -3.42 18.51 6.13
N LYS A 209 -4.12 19.40 6.84
CA LYS A 209 -3.65 20.77 7.18
C LYS A 209 -2.28 20.85 7.85
N ASN A 210 -1.85 19.78 8.55
CA ASN A 210 -0.55 19.70 9.21
C ASN A 210 0.57 19.19 8.28
N LYS A 211 0.26 18.84 7.03
CA LYS A 211 1.21 18.39 6.00
C LYS A 211 1.43 19.48 4.96
N ASN A 212 2.63 19.56 4.41
CA ASN A 212 2.96 20.56 3.38
C ASN A 212 2.72 20.02 1.96
N CYS A 213 1.47 19.73 1.62
CA CYS A 213 1.11 19.07 0.35
C CYS A 213 1.38 19.90 -0.92
N SER A 214 1.80 21.17 -0.80
CA SER A 214 2.24 22.00 -1.93
C SER A 214 3.73 21.85 -2.25
N ARG A 215 4.52 21.28 -1.33
CA ARG A 215 5.96 21.00 -1.52
C ARG A 215 6.33 19.54 -1.33
N GLU A 216 5.49 18.78 -0.64
CA GLU A 216 5.66 17.37 -0.33
C GLU A 216 4.55 16.57 -1.01
N PHE A 217 4.88 15.35 -1.44
CA PHE A 217 3.89 14.47 -2.03
C PHE A 217 2.88 13.99 -0.98
N CYS A 218 1.59 14.27 -1.23
CA CYS A 218 0.47 13.80 -0.41
C CYS A 218 -0.43 12.90 -1.25
N GLN A 219 -0.76 11.71 -0.73
CA GLN A 219 -1.69 10.78 -1.36
C GLN A 219 -2.65 10.21 -0.33
N CYS A 220 -3.93 10.16 -0.71
CA CYS A 220 -5.03 9.58 0.04
C CYS A 220 -6.29 9.60 -0.85
N VAL A 221 -7.37 8.91 -0.43
CA VAL A 221 -8.66 9.00 -1.13
C VAL A 221 -9.33 10.30 -0.70
N HIS A 222 -9.18 11.36 -1.48
CA HIS A 222 -9.81 12.63 -1.17
C HIS A 222 -11.33 12.48 -1.16
N ARG A 223 -11.99 12.77 -0.03
CA ARG A 223 -13.44 12.65 0.14
C ARG A 223 -14.04 13.93 0.72
N LEU A 224 -15.07 14.43 0.05
CA LEU A 224 -15.99 15.44 0.57
C LEU A 224 -17.31 14.77 0.93
N VAL A 225 -17.90 15.14 2.06
CA VAL A 225 -19.19 14.60 2.51
C VAL A 225 -20.21 15.74 2.46
N VAL A 226 -21.36 15.48 1.86
CA VAL A 226 -22.49 16.41 1.77
C VAL A 226 -23.78 15.69 2.17
N ASP A 227 -24.71 16.42 2.77
CA ASP A 227 -25.96 15.82 3.25
C ASP A 227 -26.91 15.53 2.07
N LEU A 228 -27.73 14.50 2.22
CA LEU A 228 -28.71 14.12 1.22
C LEU A 228 -29.75 15.25 1.07
N ASN A 229 -29.98 15.68 -0.18
CA ASN A 229 -30.83 16.79 -0.62
C ASN A 229 -30.25 18.20 -0.44
N ASP A 230 -28.95 18.33 -0.13
CA ASP A 230 -28.29 19.64 -0.14
C ASP A 230 -28.20 20.23 -1.56
N VAL A 231 -28.30 21.56 -1.64
CA VAL A 231 -27.86 22.30 -2.83
C VAL A 231 -26.39 22.67 -2.64
N VAL A 232 -25.51 21.93 -3.30
CA VAL A 232 -24.06 22.06 -3.16
C VAL A 232 -23.54 23.01 -4.22
N GLU A 233 -22.72 23.99 -3.83
CA GLU A 233 -21.96 24.86 -4.73
C GLU A 233 -20.46 24.55 -4.62
N ILE A 234 -19.80 24.38 -5.77
CA ILE A 234 -18.36 24.17 -5.85
C ILE A 234 -17.76 25.26 -6.74
N ILE A 235 -16.76 25.97 -6.23
CA ILE A 235 -15.95 26.93 -6.98
C ILE A 235 -14.64 26.23 -7.35
N LEU A 236 -14.51 25.83 -8.61
CA LEU A 236 -13.32 25.23 -9.16
C LEU A 236 -12.35 26.33 -9.57
N ILE A 237 -11.10 26.23 -9.14
CA ILE A 237 -10.08 27.25 -9.35
C ILE A 237 -8.88 26.59 -9.98
N ASP A 238 -8.43 27.15 -11.11
CA ASP A 238 -7.16 26.80 -11.72
C ASP A 238 -6.07 27.73 -11.15
N GLU A 239 -5.36 27.24 -10.12
CA GLU A 239 -4.35 27.99 -9.39
C GLU A 239 -2.97 27.88 -10.08
N GLY A 240 -2.27 29.01 -10.18
CA GLY A 240 -0.93 29.07 -10.74
C GLY A 240 -0.78 30.11 -11.85
N VAL A 241 0.34 30.00 -12.57
CA VAL A 241 0.66 30.84 -13.73
C VAL A 241 0.10 30.17 -14.98
N THR A 242 -0.58 30.94 -15.83
CA THR A 242 -1.21 30.40 -17.04
C THR A 242 -0.19 29.80 -18.00
N PHE A 243 -0.43 28.58 -18.48
CA PHE A 243 0.41 27.91 -19.49
C PHE A 243 -0.38 27.27 -20.64
N ASN A 244 -1.61 27.75 -20.89
CA ASN A 244 -2.55 27.21 -21.88
C ASN A 244 -2.98 25.76 -21.60
N ALA A 245 -3.04 25.35 -20.33
CA ALA A 245 -3.70 24.11 -19.95
C ALA A 245 -5.07 24.43 -19.36
N ASN A 246 -6.05 23.62 -19.73
CA ASN A 246 -7.39 23.70 -19.18
C ASN A 246 -7.76 22.37 -18.52
N HIS A 247 -8.64 22.43 -17.54
CA HIS A 247 -9.04 21.25 -16.78
C HIS A 247 -10.53 20.97 -17.03
N PRO A 248 -10.88 20.08 -18.00
CA PRO A 248 -12.24 19.58 -18.08
C PRO A 248 -12.49 18.74 -16.83
N THR A 249 -13.50 19.09 -16.05
CA THR A 249 -13.88 18.40 -14.81
C THR A 249 -15.22 17.74 -15.01
N HIS A 250 -15.35 16.50 -14.53
CA HIS A 250 -16.53 15.66 -14.68
C HIS A 250 -17.02 15.15 -13.33
N LEU A 251 -18.34 15.12 -13.13
CA LEU A 251 -18.99 14.58 -11.94
C LEU A 251 -19.86 13.38 -12.29
N HIS A 252 -19.59 12.24 -11.65
CA HIS A 252 -20.42 11.06 -11.77
C HIS A 252 -21.74 11.21 -11.00
N GLY A 253 -22.78 10.49 -11.46
CA GLY A 253 -24.06 10.36 -10.75
C GLY A 253 -24.94 11.62 -10.68
N HIS A 254 -24.46 12.76 -11.18
CA HIS A 254 -25.17 14.04 -11.14
C HIS A 254 -24.98 14.83 -12.43
N THR A 255 -25.99 15.64 -12.76
CA THR A 255 -25.82 16.79 -13.65
C THR A 255 -25.76 18.04 -12.77
N PHE A 256 -24.86 18.96 -13.08
CA PHE A 256 -24.71 20.24 -12.40
C PHE A 256 -25.02 21.43 -13.31
N ARG A 257 -25.33 22.57 -12.71
CA ARG A 257 -25.54 23.85 -13.38
C ARG A 257 -24.26 24.66 -13.32
N VAL A 258 -23.78 25.15 -14.45
CA VAL A 258 -22.68 26.13 -14.49
C VAL A 258 -23.28 27.52 -14.26
N VAL A 259 -23.03 28.10 -13.09
CA VAL A 259 -23.66 29.36 -12.65
C VAL A 259 -22.71 30.55 -12.72
N GLY A 260 -21.40 30.34 -12.75
CA GLY A 260 -20.41 31.40 -12.89
C GLY A 260 -19.14 30.88 -13.54
N MET A 261 -18.44 31.72 -14.28
CA MET A 261 -17.15 31.39 -14.89
C MET A 261 -16.42 32.69 -15.19
N GLY A 262 -15.13 32.74 -14.90
CA GLY A 262 -14.31 33.93 -15.14
C GLY A 262 -12.84 33.58 -15.27
N LYS A 263 -12.09 34.42 -15.99
CA LYS A 263 -10.63 34.38 -16.07
C LYS A 263 -10.08 35.64 -15.40
N LEU A 264 -9.12 35.49 -14.49
CA LEU A 264 -8.69 36.61 -13.63
C LEU A 264 -7.47 37.35 -14.18
N ASN A 265 -6.36 36.67 -14.50
CA ASN A 265 -5.23 37.25 -15.25
C ASN A 265 -4.12 36.21 -15.56
N VAL A 266 -2.86 36.64 -15.75
CA VAL A 266 -1.64 35.81 -15.95
C VAL A 266 -1.39 34.81 -14.81
N SER A 267 -1.87 35.08 -13.60
CA SER A 267 -1.86 34.12 -12.50
C SER A 267 -3.12 34.22 -11.64
N THR A 268 -3.58 33.09 -11.12
CA THR A 268 -4.73 32.99 -10.20
C THR A 268 -4.31 32.29 -8.93
N SER A 269 -4.77 32.77 -7.77
CA SER A 269 -4.58 32.13 -6.47
C SER A 269 -5.91 31.82 -5.82
N LEU A 270 -5.93 30.82 -4.94
CA LEU A 270 -7.09 30.50 -4.11
C LEU A 270 -7.58 31.73 -3.32
N GLU A 271 -6.65 32.47 -2.73
CA GLU A 271 -6.93 33.64 -1.89
C GLU A 271 -7.68 34.74 -2.63
N GLU A 272 -7.32 35.01 -3.89
CA GLU A 272 -7.96 36.03 -4.71
C GLU A 272 -9.39 35.63 -5.08
N VAL A 273 -9.61 34.39 -5.52
CA VAL A 273 -10.97 33.92 -5.84
C VAL A 273 -11.85 33.91 -4.58
N MET A 274 -11.32 33.48 -3.44
CA MET A 274 -12.05 33.53 -2.16
C MET A 274 -12.37 34.97 -1.73
N ARG A 275 -11.51 35.95 -2.04
CA ARG A 275 -11.77 37.36 -1.78
C ARG A 275 -12.90 37.87 -2.67
N LEU A 276 -12.82 37.62 -3.98
CA LEU A 276 -13.86 37.99 -4.95
C LEU A 276 -15.22 37.39 -4.59
N ASP A 277 -15.24 36.13 -4.12
CA ASP A 277 -16.48 35.49 -3.70
C ASP A 277 -17.09 36.15 -2.46
N ARG A 278 -16.27 36.39 -1.43
CA ARG A 278 -16.70 37.06 -0.18
C ARG A 278 -17.19 38.48 -0.40
N GLU A 279 -16.60 39.20 -1.35
CA GLU A 279 -17.02 40.55 -1.74
C GLU A 279 -18.25 40.55 -2.68
N GLY A 280 -18.73 39.38 -3.10
CA GLY A 280 -19.88 39.27 -4.01
C GLY A 280 -19.57 39.66 -5.46
N LEU A 281 -18.29 39.68 -5.84
CA LEU A 281 -17.81 40.07 -7.17
C LEU A 281 -17.87 38.91 -8.19
N ILE A 282 -18.14 37.68 -7.74
CA ILE A 282 -18.41 36.54 -8.63
C ILE A 282 -19.89 36.51 -9.01
N GLU A 283 -20.20 36.98 -10.22
CA GLU A 283 -21.56 36.95 -10.76
C GLU A 283 -22.07 35.52 -10.96
N ARG A 284 -23.28 35.25 -10.45
CA ARG A 284 -23.95 33.96 -10.54
C ARG A 284 -25.24 34.06 -11.35
N LYS A 285 -25.27 33.40 -12.51
CA LYS A 285 -26.48 33.18 -13.30
C LYS A 285 -27.28 32.01 -12.75
N LEU A 286 -28.18 32.27 -11.79
CA LEU A 286 -28.99 31.22 -11.15
C LEU A 286 -30.21 30.77 -11.98
N SER A 287 -30.71 31.64 -12.87
CA SER A 287 -31.84 31.32 -13.74
C SER A 287 -31.36 30.82 -15.10
N LYS A 288 -31.93 29.69 -15.56
CA LYS A 288 -31.63 29.06 -16.86
C LYS A 288 -30.12 28.81 -17.08
N ALA A 289 -29.39 28.50 -16.00
CA ALA A 289 -28.01 28.04 -16.08
C ALA A 289 -27.93 26.76 -16.92
N VAL A 290 -26.84 26.58 -17.66
CA VAL A 290 -26.67 25.39 -18.50
C VAL A 290 -26.42 24.18 -17.60
N ALA A 291 -27.16 23.10 -17.84
CA ALA A 291 -26.96 21.82 -17.17
C ALA A 291 -25.90 21.01 -17.94
N LYS A 292 -24.88 20.52 -17.23
CA LYS A 292 -23.77 19.72 -17.78
C LYS A 292 -23.33 18.69 -16.73
N ASP A 293 -22.67 17.63 -17.18
CA ASP A 293 -21.91 16.70 -16.32
C ASP A 293 -20.40 16.97 -16.38
N THR A 294 -19.96 17.78 -17.35
CA THR A 294 -18.56 18.08 -17.62
C THR A 294 -18.41 19.56 -17.97
N VAL A 295 -17.44 20.23 -17.36
CA VAL A 295 -17.13 21.64 -17.64
C VAL A 295 -15.63 21.91 -17.54
N THR A 296 -15.14 22.75 -18.45
CA THR A 296 -13.76 23.22 -18.44
C THR A 296 -13.58 24.35 -17.43
N VAL A 297 -12.61 24.20 -16.53
CA VAL A 297 -12.06 25.30 -15.75
C VAL A 297 -11.09 26.06 -16.66
N PRO A 298 -11.30 27.37 -16.89
CA PRO A 298 -10.43 28.15 -17.76
C PRO A 298 -9.04 28.35 -17.14
N ASP A 299 -8.01 28.30 -17.98
CA ASP A 299 -6.61 28.56 -17.61
C ASP A 299 -6.46 29.89 -16.86
N GLY A 300 -6.00 29.84 -15.61
CA GLY A 300 -5.90 31.00 -14.71
C GLY A 300 -7.25 31.65 -14.40
N GLY A 301 -8.26 30.83 -14.07
CA GLY A 301 -9.59 31.30 -13.77
C GLY A 301 -10.37 30.37 -12.85
N TYR A 302 -11.68 30.55 -12.84
CA TYR A 302 -12.59 29.78 -11.99
C TYR A 302 -13.87 29.38 -12.73
N THR A 303 -14.54 28.35 -12.22
CA THR A 303 -15.87 27.92 -12.66
C THR A 303 -16.69 27.54 -11.44
N VAL A 304 -17.89 28.12 -11.33
CA VAL A 304 -18.83 27.85 -10.24
C VAL A 304 -19.92 26.90 -10.74
N ILE A 305 -20.04 25.75 -10.09
CA ILE A 305 -21.07 24.75 -10.38
C ILE A 305 -22.01 24.56 -9.18
N ARG A 306 -23.28 24.26 -9.46
CA ARG A 306 -24.25 23.86 -8.44
C ARG A 306 -24.94 22.55 -8.81
N PHE A 307 -25.08 21.63 -7.86
CA PHE A 307 -25.89 20.43 -8.03
C PHE A 307 -26.74 20.16 -6.79
N HIS A 308 -27.81 19.39 -6.99
CA HIS A 308 -28.65 18.90 -5.91
C HIS A 308 -28.15 17.51 -5.54
N ALA A 309 -27.71 17.32 -4.29
CA ALA A 309 -27.15 16.08 -3.79
C ALA A 309 -28.28 15.07 -3.49
N ASN A 310 -29.02 14.65 -4.51
CA ASN A 310 -30.22 13.81 -4.37
C ASN A 310 -30.01 12.35 -4.78
N ASN A 311 -28.77 11.96 -5.05
CA ASN A 311 -28.40 10.61 -5.43
C ASN A 311 -27.42 10.05 -4.38
N PRO A 312 -27.89 9.30 -3.36
CA PRO A 312 -27.03 8.82 -2.28
C PRO A 312 -25.98 7.83 -2.80
N GLY A 313 -24.72 8.04 -2.43
CA GLY A 313 -23.61 7.23 -2.94
C GLY A 313 -22.25 7.92 -2.83
N MET A 314 -21.25 7.27 -3.43
CA MET A 314 -19.88 7.77 -3.56
C MET A 314 -19.62 8.09 -5.03
N TRP A 315 -19.48 9.37 -5.37
CA TRP A 315 -19.41 9.82 -6.76
C TRP A 315 -18.04 10.39 -7.09
N PHE A 316 -17.43 9.89 -8.15
CA PHE A 316 -16.12 10.36 -8.58
C PHE A 316 -16.24 11.72 -9.27
N PHE A 317 -15.42 12.67 -8.81
CA PHE A 317 -15.29 14.01 -9.36
C PHE A 317 -13.83 14.22 -9.76
N HIS A 318 -13.56 14.34 -11.06
CA HIS A 318 -12.18 14.27 -11.54
C HIS A 318 -11.95 15.10 -12.80
N CYS A 319 -10.68 15.38 -13.08
CA CYS A 319 -10.30 15.88 -14.39
C CYS A 319 -10.52 14.78 -15.44
N HIS A 320 -11.15 15.12 -16.56
CA HIS A 320 -11.46 14.20 -17.65
C HIS A 320 -10.32 14.11 -18.69
N ILE A 321 -9.10 14.47 -18.28
CA ILE A 321 -7.85 14.16 -18.98
C ILE A 321 -7.26 12.95 -18.28
N GLU A 322 -7.16 11.82 -19.00
CA GLU A 322 -6.73 10.52 -18.45
C GLU A 322 -5.44 10.63 -17.64
N PHE A 323 -4.44 11.34 -18.19
CA PHE A 323 -3.16 11.55 -17.51
C PHE A 323 -3.32 12.32 -16.19
N HIS A 324 -4.19 13.34 -16.13
CA HIS A 324 -4.39 14.13 -14.91
C HIS A 324 -5.10 13.32 -13.83
N VAL A 325 -6.09 12.50 -14.18
CA VAL A 325 -6.77 11.63 -13.21
C VAL A 325 -5.86 10.52 -12.71
N GLU A 326 -5.04 9.93 -13.58
CA GLU A 326 -4.08 8.88 -13.22
C GLU A 326 -3.03 9.37 -12.22
N ILE A 327 -2.56 10.62 -12.37
CA ILE A 327 -1.62 11.24 -11.41
C ILE A 327 -2.31 11.88 -10.20
N GLY A 328 -3.63 11.72 -10.05
CA GLY A 328 -4.35 12.02 -8.80
C GLY A 328 -5.28 13.24 -8.80
N MET A 329 -5.57 13.86 -9.94
CA MET A 329 -6.51 15.00 -10.04
C MET A 329 -7.98 14.55 -9.98
N GLY A 330 -8.40 14.07 -8.81
CA GLY A 330 -9.78 13.66 -8.54
C GLY A 330 -10.08 13.50 -7.04
N LEU A 331 -11.36 13.45 -6.72
CA LEU A 331 -11.89 13.23 -5.38
C LEU A 331 -13.23 12.50 -5.44
N LEU A 332 -13.69 12.00 -4.30
CA LEU A 332 -15.02 11.42 -4.11
C LEU A 332 -15.93 12.42 -3.41
N ILE A 333 -17.14 12.59 -3.93
CA ILE A 333 -18.24 13.27 -3.24
C ILE A 333 -19.16 12.18 -2.67
N GLN A 334 -19.22 12.09 -1.35
CA GLN A 334 -20.16 11.24 -0.63
C GLN A 334 -21.45 12.02 -0.40
N VAL A 335 -22.56 11.52 -0.95
CA VAL A 335 -23.90 12.06 -0.72
C VAL A 335 -24.64 11.18 0.28
N GLY A 336 -24.98 11.74 1.43
CA GLY A 336 -25.68 11.04 2.51
C GLY A 336 -24.80 10.07 3.30
N SER A 337 -25.46 9.32 4.18
CA SER A 337 -24.85 8.30 5.03
C SER A 337 -24.81 6.94 4.34
N LYS A 338 -24.10 5.98 4.94
CA LYS A 338 -24.06 4.59 4.46
C LYS A 338 -25.45 3.94 4.43
N ASP A 339 -26.34 4.35 5.33
CA ASP A 339 -27.69 3.80 5.44
C ASP A 339 -28.61 4.29 4.32
N ASP A 340 -28.30 5.44 3.73
CA ASP A 340 -29.01 5.99 2.56
C ASP A 340 -28.60 5.29 1.25
N MET A 341 -27.45 4.61 1.24
CA MET A 341 -26.90 3.99 0.04
C MET A 341 -27.55 2.63 -0.25
N PRO A 342 -27.75 2.28 -1.54
CA PRO A 342 -28.27 0.98 -1.91
C PRO A 342 -27.33 -0.13 -1.44
N LYS A 343 -27.91 -1.24 -0.96
CA LYS A 343 -27.13 -2.43 -0.59
C LYS A 343 -26.42 -2.97 -1.84
N ARG A 344 -25.19 -3.44 -1.62
CA ARG A 344 -24.40 -4.14 -2.65
C ARG A 344 -25.24 -5.27 -3.30
N PRO A 345 -25.37 -5.31 -4.64
CA PRO A 345 -26.05 -6.40 -5.33
C PRO A 345 -25.42 -7.78 -5.01
N LYS A 346 -26.23 -8.83 -5.00
CA LYS A 346 -25.72 -10.21 -4.87
C LYS A 346 -24.75 -10.51 -6.02
N GLY A 347 -23.59 -11.10 -5.70
CA GLY A 347 -22.57 -11.44 -6.69
C GLY A 347 -21.76 -10.24 -7.22
N PHE A 348 -21.94 -9.04 -6.67
CA PHE A 348 -21.08 -7.90 -7.04
C PHE A 348 -19.62 -8.19 -6.65
N PRO A 349 -18.66 -8.03 -7.58
CA PRO A 349 -17.26 -8.34 -7.35
C PRO A 349 -16.75 -7.72 -6.06
N THR A 350 -16.12 -8.52 -5.21
CA THR A 350 -15.39 -8.03 -4.06
C THR A 350 -13.96 -7.78 -4.45
N CYS A 351 -13.35 -6.72 -3.91
CA CYS A 351 -11.91 -6.54 -3.97
C CYS A 351 -11.25 -7.83 -3.44
N GLY A 352 -10.32 -8.40 -4.22
CA GLY A 352 -9.77 -9.74 -3.98
C GLY A 352 -9.87 -10.68 -5.19
N ILE A 353 -10.70 -10.36 -6.20
CA ILE A 353 -10.77 -11.08 -7.49
C ILE A 353 -10.43 -10.11 -8.63
N ILE A 354 -9.20 -9.59 -8.65
CA ILE A 354 -8.62 -8.98 -9.85
C ILE A 354 -7.18 -9.49 -9.98
N LEU A 355 -7.07 -10.77 -10.29
CA LEU A 355 -5.95 -11.35 -11.02
C LEU A 355 -6.58 -12.30 -12.04
N GLY A 356 -6.94 -11.73 -13.20
CA GLY A 356 -7.30 -12.50 -14.39
C GLY A 356 -6.07 -13.02 -15.09
#